data_AF-A0A9D7C4T5-F1
#
_entry.id   AF-A0A9D7C4T5-F1
#
_cell.length_a   1.000
_cell.length_b   1.000
_cell.length_c   1.000
_cell.angle_alpha   90.00
_cell.angle_beta   90.00
_cell.angle_gamma   90.00
#
_symmetry.space_group_name_H-M   'P 1'
#
loop_
_entity.id
_entity.type
_entity.pdbx_description
1 polymer ?
#
loop_
_entity_poly.entity_id
_entity_poly.type
_entity_poly.pdbx_seq_one_letter_code
_entity_poly.pdbx_strand_id
1 'polypeptide(L)'
;MNFLKHFWIFLLWLLLILYLSFAPLKDWPQPSIFQKLYLDKAVHFTMYLLLSFLLLRSFFRQQPLQKYRYAIFAGTLAFSAGLGIAVEALQPILTQYRRFEWMDMLANAIGAIAGIVIFRWLLSRGYAAMNTRPVANQQ
;
A
#
# COMPACT_ATOMS: atom_id res chain seq x y z
N MET A 1 11.03 4.93 -22.70
CA MET A 1 10.59 5.01 -21.29
C MET A 1 9.66 3.83 -21.01
N ASN A 2 10.11 2.79 -20.31
CA ASN A 2 9.22 1.66 -20.03
C ASN A 2 8.47 1.97 -18.73
N PHE A 3 7.30 2.60 -18.86
CA PHE A 3 6.40 2.92 -17.75
C PHE A 3 6.20 1.70 -16.82
N LEU A 4 5.95 0.52 -17.41
CA LEU A 4 5.74 -0.75 -16.71
C LEU A 4 6.95 -1.20 -15.86
N LYS A 5 8.19 -0.84 -16.22
CA LYS A 5 9.40 -1.22 -15.45
C LYS A 5 9.42 -0.58 -14.05
N HIS A 6 8.63 0.46 -13.80
CA HIS A 6 8.57 1.07 -12.48
C HIS A 6 7.43 0.52 -11.62
N PHE A 7 6.40 -0.08 -12.25
CA PHE A 7 5.21 -0.58 -11.56
C PHE A 7 5.23 -2.08 -11.28
N TRP A 8 6.14 -2.88 -11.86
CA TRP A 8 6.08 -4.33 -11.70
C TRP A 8 6.08 -4.79 -10.23
N ILE A 9 6.86 -4.15 -9.34
CA ILE A 9 6.86 -4.48 -7.89
C ILE A 9 5.49 -4.17 -7.28
N PHE A 10 4.90 -3.01 -7.62
CA PHE A 10 3.55 -2.65 -7.19
C PHE A 10 2.51 -3.65 -7.71
N LEU A 11 2.59 -4.05 -8.99
CA LEU A 11 1.65 -5.00 -9.59
C LEU A 11 1.76 -6.38 -8.94
N LEU A 12 2.98 -6.87 -8.67
CA LEU A 12 3.17 -8.12 -7.93
C LEU A 12 2.57 -8.04 -6.53
N TRP A 13 2.76 -6.90 -5.84
CA TRP A 13 2.19 -6.70 -4.51
C TRP A 13 0.66 -6.62 -4.53
N LEU A 14 0.08 -5.94 -5.54
CA LEU A 14 -1.36 -5.87 -5.76
C LEU A 14 -1.95 -7.26 -6.00
N LEU A 15 -1.32 -8.07 -6.86
CA LEU A 15 -1.74 -9.44 -7.12
C LEU A 15 -1.64 -10.31 -5.86
N LEU A 16 -0.60 -10.11 -5.05
CA LEU A 16 -0.43 -10.81 -3.77
C LEU A 16 -1.55 -10.45 -2.79
N ILE A 17 -1.93 -9.17 -2.69
CA ILE A 17 -3.06 -8.73 -1.85
C ILE A 17 -4.34 -9.42 -2.31
N LEU A 18 -4.66 -9.36 -3.60
CA LEU A 18 -5.86 -10.00 -4.13
C LEU A 18 -5.86 -11.50 -3.82
N TYR A 19 -4.75 -12.19 -4.07
CA TYR A 19 -4.62 -13.61 -3.73
C TYR A 19 -4.87 -13.88 -2.23
N LEU A 20 -4.16 -13.18 -1.34
CA LEU A 20 -4.26 -13.40 0.10
C LEU A 20 -5.63 -13.02 0.68
N SER A 21 -6.28 -11.99 0.15
CA SER A 21 -7.61 -11.55 0.58
C SER A 21 -8.71 -12.56 0.25
N PHE A 22 -8.53 -13.36 -0.81
CA PHE A 22 -9.50 -14.39 -1.22
C PHE A 22 -9.03 -15.82 -0.90
N ALA A 23 -7.79 -16.04 -0.47
CA ALA A 23 -7.28 -17.38 -0.18
C ALA A 23 -7.97 -17.99 1.07
N PRO A 24 -8.19 -19.32 1.08
CA PRO A 24 -8.69 -20.03 2.25
C PRO A 24 -7.62 -20.12 3.33
N LEU A 25 -7.99 -19.89 4.58
CA LEU A 25 -7.12 -19.99 5.76
C LEU A 25 -6.89 -21.45 6.23
N LYS A 26 -7.02 -22.44 5.33
CA LYS A 26 -7.37 -23.83 5.67
C LYS A 26 -6.32 -24.59 6.50
N ASP A 27 -5.05 -24.17 6.49
CA ASP A 27 -3.95 -24.99 7.03
C ASP A 27 -3.02 -24.27 8.02
N TRP A 28 -3.45 -23.16 8.65
CA TRP A 28 -2.61 -22.49 9.67
C TRP A 28 -2.75 -23.19 11.03
N PRO A 29 -1.66 -23.52 11.77
CA PRO A 29 -1.75 -24.06 13.12
C PRO A 29 -2.63 -23.14 13.97
N GLN A 30 -3.72 -23.69 14.51
CA GLN A 30 -4.83 -22.97 15.14
C GLN A 30 -4.29 -21.99 16.20
N PRO A 31 -4.10 -20.69 15.88
CA PRO A 31 -3.70 -19.71 16.86
C PRO A 31 -4.86 -19.55 17.84
N SER A 32 -4.60 -19.00 19.03
CA SER A 32 -5.73 -18.58 19.87
C SER A 32 -6.62 -17.61 19.07
N ILE A 33 -7.93 -17.60 19.33
CA ILE A 33 -8.89 -16.73 18.62
C ILE A 33 -8.41 -15.27 18.63
N PHE A 34 -7.84 -14.83 19.75
CA PHE A 34 -7.22 -13.51 19.89
C PHE A 34 -6.02 -13.33 18.94
N GLN A 35 -5.07 -14.27 18.91
CA GLN A 35 -3.92 -14.17 18.00
C GLN A 35 -4.34 -14.12 16.54
N LYS A 36 -5.34 -14.91 16.15
CA LYS A 36 -5.89 -14.90 14.79
C LYS A 36 -6.47 -13.52 14.44
N LEU A 37 -7.22 -12.92 15.37
CA LEU A 37 -7.80 -11.59 15.17
C LEU A 37 -6.70 -10.53 15.00
N TYR A 38 -5.75 -10.42 15.94
CA TYR A 38 -4.71 -9.39 15.83
C TYR A 38 -3.81 -9.57 14.61
N LEU A 39 -3.45 -10.81 14.27
CA LEU A 39 -2.58 -11.10 13.14
C LEU A 39 -3.25 -10.72 11.82
N ASP A 40 -4.53 -11.05 11.65
CA ASP A 40 -5.30 -10.74 10.45
C ASP A 40 -5.37 -9.21 10.22
N LYS A 41 -5.64 -8.44 11.27
CA LYS A 41 -5.70 -6.97 11.17
C LYS A 41 -4.32 -6.35 10.93
N ALA A 42 -3.26 -6.93 11.49
CA ALA A 42 -1.89 -6.53 11.20
C ALA A 42 -1.51 -6.81 9.74
N VAL A 43 -1.92 -7.95 9.18
CA VAL A 43 -1.71 -8.29 7.77
C VAL A 43 -2.41 -7.29 6.87
N HIS A 44 -3.68 -6.98 7.13
CA HIS A 44 -4.45 -5.96 6.42
C HIS A 44 -3.76 -4.58 6.46
N PHE A 45 -3.33 -4.15 7.64
CA PHE A 45 -2.56 -2.91 7.79
C PHE A 45 -1.26 -2.91 6.95
N THR A 46 -0.45 -3.97 7.04
CA THR A 46 0.82 -4.07 6.32
C THR A 46 0.63 -4.13 4.80
N MET A 47 -0.39 -4.85 4.33
CA MET A 47 -0.73 -4.95 2.91
C MET A 47 -0.96 -3.57 2.30
N TYR A 48 -1.84 -2.78 2.91
CA TYR A 48 -2.24 -1.47 2.38
C TYR A 48 -1.18 -0.39 2.61
N LEU A 49 -0.37 -0.51 3.67
CA LEU A 49 0.84 0.30 3.87
C LEU A 49 1.82 0.12 2.72
N LEU A 50 2.17 -1.13 2.40
CA LEU A 50 3.12 -1.41 1.33
C LEU A 50 2.53 -1.09 -0.05
N LEU A 51 1.22 -1.30 -0.25
CA LEU A 51 0.53 -0.94 -1.49
C LEU A 51 0.66 0.55 -1.80
N SER A 52 0.27 1.42 -0.86
CA SER A 52 0.29 2.86 -1.07
C SER A 52 1.72 3.39 -1.21
N PHE A 53 2.66 2.85 -0.41
CA PHE A 53 4.08 3.17 -0.49
C PHE A 53 4.69 2.81 -1.85
N LEU A 54 4.46 1.58 -2.33
CA LEU A 54 5.00 1.09 -3.61
C LEU A 54 4.39 1.84 -4.80
N LEU A 55 3.10 2.19 -4.72
CA LEU A 55 2.43 2.99 -5.74
C LEU A 55 3.07 4.38 -5.86
N LEU A 56 3.24 5.08 -4.74
CA LEU A 56 3.93 6.38 -4.71
C LEU A 56 5.37 6.27 -5.24
N ARG A 57 6.12 5.25 -4.80
CA ARG A 57 7.49 5.00 -5.30
C ARG A 57 7.51 4.84 -6.82
N SER A 58 6.51 4.18 -7.40
CA SER A 58 6.40 3.95 -8.85
C SER A 58 6.15 5.25 -9.62
N PHE A 59 5.33 6.15 -9.07
CA PHE A 59 5.07 7.46 -9.67
C PHE A 59 6.26 8.43 -9.54
N PHE A 60 6.89 8.52 -8.36
CA PHE A 60 7.96 9.49 -8.11
C PHE A 60 9.30 9.13 -8.77
N ARG A 61 9.49 7.88 -9.20
CA ARG A 61 10.61 7.47 -10.06
C ARG A 61 10.50 8.01 -11.49
N GLN A 62 9.36 8.60 -11.85
CA GLN A 62 9.14 9.20 -13.15
C GLN A 62 9.25 10.73 -13.02
N GLN A 63 10.40 11.26 -13.43
CA GLN A 63 10.75 12.69 -13.38
C GLN A 63 9.62 13.65 -13.80
N PRO A 64 8.89 13.46 -14.93
CA PRO A 64 7.88 14.42 -15.36
C PRO A 64 6.59 14.42 -14.53
N LEU A 65 6.37 13.41 -13.68
CA LEU A 65 5.14 13.29 -12.89
C LEU A 65 5.23 14.01 -11.53
N GLN A 66 6.44 14.40 -11.09
CA GLN A 66 6.63 15.05 -9.79
C GLN A 66 5.90 16.40 -9.69
N LYS A 67 5.65 17.11 -10.81
CA LYS A 67 4.84 18.34 -10.85
C LYS A 67 3.39 18.11 -10.37
N TYR A 68 2.87 16.88 -10.49
CA TYR A 68 1.52 16.50 -10.08
C TYR A 68 1.48 15.82 -8.71
N ARG A 69 2.48 16.05 -7.85
CA ARG A 69 2.62 15.40 -6.52
C ARG A 69 1.32 15.35 -5.71
N TYR A 70 0.56 16.44 -5.64
CA TYR A 70 -0.68 16.47 -4.86
C TYR A 70 -1.75 15.54 -5.44
N ALA A 71 -1.93 15.52 -6.76
CA ALA A 71 -2.84 14.60 -7.44
C ALA A 71 -2.38 13.14 -7.27
N ILE A 72 -1.07 12.89 -7.27
CA ILE A 72 -0.50 11.56 -7.04
C ILE A 72 -0.79 11.07 -5.61
N PHE A 73 -0.61 11.91 -4.60
CA PHE A 73 -0.93 11.56 -3.20
C PHE A 73 -2.43 11.32 -3.02
N ALA A 74 -3.29 12.20 -3.53
CA ALA A 74 -4.73 12.04 -3.46
C ALA A 74 -5.22 10.80 -4.21
N GLY A 75 -4.70 10.58 -5.44
CA GLY A 75 -5.01 9.41 -6.25
C GLY A 75 -4.54 8.10 -5.61
N THR A 76 -3.39 8.10 -4.94
CA THR A 76 -2.90 6.92 -4.19
C THR A 76 -3.84 6.59 -3.04
N LEU A 77 -4.29 7.59 -2.28
CA LEU A 77 -5.23 7.39 -1.17
C LEU A 77 -6.57 6.85 -1.70
N ALA A 78 -7.12 7.51 -2.72
CA ALA A 78 -8.39 7.11 -3.33
C ALA A 78 -8.33 5.68 -3.89
N PHE A 79 -7.26 5.34 -4.62
CA PHE A 79 -7.06 3.99 -5.14
C PHE A 79 -6.94 2.96 -4.02
N SER A 80 -6.11 3.22 -3.01
CA SER A 80 -5.87 2.25 -1.92
C SER A 80 -7.11 2.04 -1.06
N ALA A 81 -7.83 3.12 -0.72
CA ALA A 81 -9.08 3.04 0.03
C ALA A 81 -10.19 2.36 -0.80
N GLY A 82 -10.31 2.72 -2.08
CA GLY A 82 -11.27 2.11 -3.00
C GLY A 82 -11.03 0.61 -3.20
N LEU A 83 -9.76 0.19 -3.34
CA LEU A 83 -9.40 -1.22 -3.40
C LEU A 83 -9.77 -1.94 -2.08
N GLY A 84 -9.49 -1.33 -0.93
CA GLY A 84 -9.85 -1.85 0.39
C GLY A 84 -11.34 -2.15 0.52
N ILE A 85 -12.16 -1.15 0.18
CA ILE A 85 -13.62 -1.28 0.21
C ILE A 85 -14.09 -2.36 -0.78
N ALA A 86 -13.54 -2.36 -2.00
CA ALA A 86 -13.94 -3.32 -3.03
C ALA A 86 -13.59 -4.76 -2.63
N VAL A 87 -12.38 -5.00 -2.12
CA VAL A 87 -11.95 -6.33 -1.68
C VAL A 87 -12.85 -6.84 -0.55
N GLU A 88 -13.11 -6.01 0.46
CA GLU A 88 -13.93 -6.39 1.61
C GLU A 88 -15.38 -6.69 1.20
N ALA A 89 -15.94 -5.89 0.29
CA ALA A 89 -17.28 -6.10 -0.26
C ALA A 89 -17.37 -7.36 -1.13
N LEU A 90 -16.31 -7.68 -1.87
CA LEU A 90 -16.26 -8.84 -2.77
C LEU A 90 -15.99 -10.16 -2.03
N GLN A 91 -15.33 -10.14 -0.87
CA GLN A 91 -15.03 -11.34 -0.08
C GLN A 91 -16.23 -12.25 0.18
N PRO A 92 -17.38 -11.77 0.70
CA PRO A 92 -18.56 -12.62 0.91
C PRO A 92 -19.28 -12.99 -0.40
N ILE A 93 -19.01 -12.30 -1.51
CA ILE A 93 -19.60 -12.58 -2.82
C ILE A 93 -18.82 -13.69 -3.54
N LEU A 94 -17.50 -13.66 -3.44
CA LEU A 94 -16.59 -14.56 -4.17
C LEU A 94 -16.14 -15.78 -3.36
N THR A 95 -16.35 -15.78 -2.03
CA THR A 95 -15.93 -16.88 -1.16
C THR A 95 -17.01 -17.26 -0.15
N GLN A 96 -16.99 -18.50 0.32
CA GLN A 96 -17.93 -19.01 1.33
C GLN A 96 -17.40 -18.89 2.78
N TYR A 97 -16.13 -18.51 2.95
CA TYR A 97 -15.42 -18.53 4.24
C TYR A 97 -14.89 -17.16 4.69
N ARG A 98 -14.88 -16.14 3.82
CA ARG A 98 -14.63 -14.76 4.23
C ARG A 98 -15.95 -14.03 4.47
N ARG A 99 -15.92 -13.06 5.37
CA ARG A 99 -17.05 -12.19 5.70
C ARG A 99 -16.58 -10.76 5.60
N PHE A 100 -17.52 -9.85 5.38
CA PHE A 100 -17.25 -8.43 5.44
C PHE A 100 -16.91 -8.02 6.88
N GLU A 101 -15.75 -7.40 7.09
CA GLU A 101 -15.31 -6.91 8.40
C GLU A 101 -14.95 -5.41 8.39
N TRP A 102 -15.69 -4.61 9.15
CA TRP A 102 -15.41 -3.17 9.28
C TRP A 102 -14.00 -2.87 9.83
N MET A 103 -13.49 -3.74 10.70
CA MET A 103 -12.16 -3.60 11.29
C MET A 103 -11.04 -3.82 10.27
N ASP A 104 -11.25 -4.69 9.30
CA ASP A 104 -10.30 -4.92 8.21
C ASP A 104 -10.31 -3.74 7.23
N MET A 105 -11.49 -3.19 6.93
CA MET A 105 -11.59 -1.94 6.18
C MET A 105 -10.87 -0.77 6.88
N LEU A 106 -10.98 -0.67 8.22
CA LEU A 106 -10.25 0.32 9.00
C LEU A 106 -8.74 0.07 8.99
N ALA A 107 -8.30 -1.19 9.18
CA ALA A 107 -6.89 -1.55 9.10
C ALA A 107 -6.29 -1.23 7.72
N ASN A 108 -7.02 -1.51 6.63
CA ASN A 108 -6.66 -1.16 5.26
C ASN A 108 -6.47 0.36 5.11
N ALA A 109 -7.42 1.16 5.62
CA ALA A 109 -7.36 2.62 5.53
C ALA A 109 -6.19 3.21 6.33
N ILE A 110 -5.99 2.77 7.58
CA ILE A 110 -4.88 3.23 8.42
C ILE A 110 -3.54 2.83 7.78
N GLY A 111 -3.44 1.60 7.26
CA GLY A 111 -2.28 1.13 6.51
C GLY A 111 -1.95 2.03 5.33
N ALA A 112 -2.95 2.29 4.47
CA ALA A 112 -2.78 3.16 3.31
C ALA A 112 -2.27 4.56 3.68
N ILE A 113 -2.86 5.18 4.72
CA ILE A 113 -2.43 6.49 5.24
C ILE A 113 -0.99 6.42 5.76
N ALA A 114 -0.66 5.40 6.55
CA ALA A 114 0.69 5.21 7.10
C ALA A 114 1.74 5.09 5.99
N GLY A 115 1.47 4.31 4.94
CA GLY A 115 2.38 4.18 3.79
C GLY A 115 2.61 5.51 3.06
N ILE A 116 1.56 6.33 2.92
CA ILE A 116 1.65 7.68 2.34
C ILE A 116 2.50 8.61 3.23
N VAL A 117 2.25 8.61 4.53
CA VAL A 117 2.98 9.44 5.51
C VAL A 117 4.46 9.08 5.53
N ILE A 118 4.78 7.79 5.61
CA ILE A 118 6.16 7.29 5.58
C ILE A 118 6.86 7.69 4.28
N PHE A 119 6.20 7.52 3.14
CA PHE A 119 6.78 7.91 1.85
C PHE A 119 7.07 9.42 1.79
N ARG A 120 6.11 10.26 2.23
CA ARG A 120 6.28 11.72 2.28
C ARG A 120 7.42 12.14 3.21
N TRP A 121 7.56 11.47 4.35
CA TRP A 121 8.66 11.72 5.30
C TRP A 121 10.03 11.33 4.73
N LEU A 122 10.13 10.21 4.00
CA LEU A 122 11.37 9.83 3.31
C LEU A 122 11.71 10.82 2.18
N LEU A 123 10.70 11.27 1.44
CA LEU A 123 10.89 12.23 0.36
C LEU A 123 11.41 13.57 0.88
N SER A 124 10.86 14.10 1.98
CA SER A 124 11.34 15.37 2.57
C SER A 124 12.78 15.29 3.05
N ARG A 125 13.20 14.14 3.62
CA ARG A 125 14.60 13.89 4.00
C ARG A 125 15.53 13.80 2.78
N GLY A 126 15.08 13.17 1.70
CA GLY A 126 15.83 13.11 0.45
C GLY A 126 16.09 14.50 -0.15
N TYR A 127 15.08 15.38 -0.15
CA TYR A 127 15.25 16.77 -0.60
C TYR A 127 16.18 17.58 0.32
N ALA A 128 16.03 17.45 1.64
CA ALA A 128 16.90 18.13 2.60
C ALA A 128 18.38 17.77 2.42
N ALA A 129 18.68 16.48 2.18
CA ALA A 129 20.05 16.01 1.97
C ALA A 129 20.68 16.44 0.62
N MET A 130 19.88 16.86 -0.36
CA MET A 130 20.39 17.43 -1.62
C MET A 130 20.69 18.92 -1.49
N ASN A 131 19.86 19.66 -0.75
CA ASN A 131 20.01 21.11 -0.54
C ASN A 131 21.16 21.49 0.41
N THR A 132 21.68 20.54 1.20
CA THR A 132 22.83 20.75 2.10
C THR A 132 24.18 20.38 1.48
N ARG A 133 24.21 19.87 0.24
CA ARG A 133 25.48 19.59 -0.45
C ARG A 133 26.13 20.91 -0.87
N PRO A 134 27.38 21.21 -0.45
CA PRO A 134 28.06 22.42 -0.88
C PRO A 134 28.17 22.43 -2.41
N VAL A 135 27.87 23.60 -3.00
CA VAL A 135 27.81 23.86 -4.45
C VAL A 135 29.14 23.53 -5.19
N ALA A 136 30.23 23.38 -4.44
CA ALA A 136 31.57 23.11 -4.97
C ALA A 136 31.73 21.76 -5.69
N ASN A 137 30.76 20.82 -5.59
CA ASN A 137 30.85 19.49 -6.19
C ASN A 137 29.89 19.27 -7.38
N GLN A 138 29.40 20.34 -8.02
CA GLN A 138 28.48 20.26 -9.17
C GLN A 138 29.07 20.79 -10.50
N GLN A 139 30.39 20.86 -10.61
CA GLN A 139 31.09 21.15 -11.86
C GLN A 139 31.89 19.94 -12.33
#